data_AF-A0AAN7U343-F1
#
_entry.id   AF-A0AAN7U343-F1
#
_cell.length_a   1.000
_cell.length_b   1.000
_cell.length_c   1.000
_cell.angle_alpha   90.00
_cell.angle_beta   90.00
_cell.angle_gamma   90.00
#
_symmetry.space_group_name_H-M   'P 1'
#
loop_
_entity.id
_entity.type
_entity.pdbx_description
1 polymer ?
#
loop_
_entity_poly.entity_id
_entity_poly.type
_entity_poly.pdbx_seq_one_letter_code
_entity_poly.pdbx_strand_id
1 'polypeptide(L)'
;MAKVFNYLFILVVLLNISFTFSQNIISVNYNIARDYNSFEECGLNGEPVCTSLEDAGNRAIILSKTSNPTNYINIIGDINGSTPVSLGNLYNYCGKLYIRSSNTSVNINIDGSNSTQQPFLNIQEADQPNSTYPCSVQRLFQFQYLNFKNWDQTIVNININQETDQVSINPSKSLLIYFQIVNIISSSSILMIYPKNLGQTYNEKAIKVAFVTTIATNLRSSSVLFSPNSTEDHLSPIYIVGASIIRILNLSNSSLLSTPFIFLKNATLSTGAADSYASNNNFSSNPFIMSTEGGNIVIISLSFINNRLSTFLYFSNSFNQPSIGVAFSNNTFSSDINQKCKYINYKYENSVIVVKESIFSTLDLLDYYSLAQNIITNNLIFVGDSNLNLDNSIISSSFYGEKHIINTIDSSISINNLNLTWSDLPIIGSNSNIYLYYSVFTNDVFCGCQGCNFYNQSIFVDPTVYSSECNL
;
A
#
# COMPACT_ATOMS: atom_id res chain seq x y z
N MET A 1 30.10 36.68 -29.61
CA MET A 1 29.22 36.03 -28.61
C MET A 1 28.55 34.75 -29.14
N ALA A 2 27.91 34.73 -30.32
CA ALA A 2 27.22 33.54 -30.85
C ALA A 2 28.10 32.30 -31.12
N LYS A 3 29.40 32.46 -31.46
CA LYS A 3 30.30 31.32 -31.73
C LYS A 3 30.75 30.56 -30.48
N VAL A 4 30.80 31.22 -29.32
CA VAL A 4 31.21 30.60 -28.04
C VAL A 4 30.09 29.72 -27.47
N PHE A 5 28.83 30.12 -27.68
CA PHE A 5 27.65 29.38 -27.25
C PHE A 5 27.49 28.04 -27.99
N ASN A 6 27.80 27.98 -29.29
CA ASN A 6 27.76 26.74 -30.05
C ASN A 6 28.84 25.74 -29.63
N TYR A 7 30.03 26.20 -29.27
CA TYR A 7 31.08 25.31 -28.77
C TYR A 7 30.75 24.75 -27.38
N LEU A 8 30.16 25.55 -26.49
CA LEU A 8 29.70 25.08 -25.18
C LEU A 8 28.54 24.08 -25.31
N PHE A 9 27.59 24.32 -26.22
CA PHE A 9 26.50 23.40 -26.48
C PHE A 9 27.00 22.08 -27.08
N ILE A 10 27.92 22.12 -28.05
CA ILE A 10 28.55 20.94 -28.63
C ILE A 10 29.41 20.21 -27.59
N LEU A 11 30.11 20.92 -26.71
CA LEU A 11 30.89 20.31 -25.62
C LEU A 11 29.97 19.63 -24.59
N VAL A 12 28.83 20.24 -24.24
CA VAL A 12 27.82 19.64 -23.34
C VAL A 12 27.14 18.43 -23.98
N VAL A 13 26.86 18.49 -25.29
CA VAL A 13 26.30 17.36 -26.04
C VAL A 13 27.35 16.24 -26.17
N LEU A 14 28.61 16.55 -26.50
CA LEU A 14 29.69 15.56 -26.59
C LEU A 14 30.08 14.97 -25.23
N LEU A 15 30.11 15.77 -24.14
CA LEU A 15 30.35 15.28 -22.79
C LEU A 15 29.18 14.43 -22.28
N ASN A 16 27.94 14.71 -22.69
CA ASN A 16 26.78 13.84 -22.41
C ASN A 16 26.72 12.58 -23.29
N ILE A 17 27.36 12.58 -24.47
CA ILE A 17 27.41 11.43 -25.39
C ILE A 17 28.41 10.34 -24.94
N SER A 18 29.25 10.61 -23.94
CA SER A 18 30.22 9.64 -23.41
C SER A 18 30.06 9.30 -21.91
N PHE A 19 28.81 9.27 -21.43
CA PHE A 19 28.43 8.31 -20.39
C PHE A 19 27.50 7.26 -21.02
N THR A 20 28.06 6.41 -21.87
CA THR A 20 27.48 5.08 -22.06
C THR A 20 27.57 4.37 -20.72
N PHE A 21 26.54 4.52 -19.87
CA PHE A 21 26.32 3.59 -18.78
C PHE A 21 26.32 2.20 -19.43
N SER A 22 27.28 1.35 -19.07
CA SER A 22 27.28 -0.04 -19.53
C SER A 22 25.97 -0.66 -19.07
N GLN A 23 25.07 -0.90 -20.03
CA GLN A 23 23.84 -1.63 -19.77
C GLN A 23 24.19 -3.10 -19.86
N ASN A 24 24.26 -3.78 -18.71
CA ASN A 24 24.47 -5.22 -18.73
C ASN A 24 23.12 -5.90 -18.86
N ILE A 25 22.92 -6.64 -19.94
CA ILE A 25 21.76 -7.49 -20.15
C ILE A 25 22.17 -8.90 -19.76
N ILE A 26 21.45 -9.46 -18.78
CA ILE A 26 21.61 -10.82 -18.27
C ILE A 26 20.39 -11.60 -18.77
N SER A 27 20.60 -12.51 -19.71
CA SER A 27 19.51 -13.34 -20.24
C SER A 27 19.28 -14.57 -19.35
N VAL A 28 18.01 -14.89 -19.08
CA VAL A 28 17.62 -16.08 -18.31
C VAL A 28 16.52 -16.87 -19.03
N ASN A 29 16.64 -18.21 -19.05
CA ASN A 29 15.66 -19.11 -19.67
C ASN A 29 15.59 -20.43 -18.88
N TYR A 30 14.43 -20.73 -18.29
CA TYR A 30 14.21 -21.98 -17.54
C TYR A 30 13.99 -23.20 -18.45
N ASN A 31 13.81 -22.99 -19.75
CA ASN A 31 13.44 -24.04 -20.71
C ASN A 31 14.65 -24.70 -21.41
N ILE A 32 15.87 -24.43 -20.94
CA ILE A 32 17.11 -25.00 -21.48
C ILE A 32 17.90 -25.69 -20.36
N ALA A 33 18.75 -26.64 -20.73
CA ALA A 33 19.67 -27.28 -19.79
C ALA A 33 20.85 -26.35 -19.46
N ARG A 34 21.33 -26.43 -18.22
CA ARG A 34 22.51 -25.69 -17.77
C ARG A 34 23.77 -26.18 -18.47
N ASP A 35 24.55 -25.24 -19.01
CA ASP A 35 25.78 -25.46 -19.76
C ASP A 35 26.96 -24.59 -19.25
N TYR A 36 26.85 -24.05 -18.03
CA TYR A 36 27.88 -23.28 -17.33
C TYR A 36 28.17 -23.82 -15.93
N ASN A 37 29.40 -23.61 -15.43
CA ASN A 37 29.81 -24.13 -14.12
C ASN A 37 29.46 -23.20 -12.97
N SER A 38 29.48 -21.88 -13.21
CA SER A 38 29.22 -20.87 -12.19
C SER A 38 28.33 -19.74 -12.73
N PHE A 39 27.65 -19.01 -11.84
CA PHE A 39 26.83 -17.86 -12.23
C PHE A 39 27.67 -16.70 -12.84
N GLU A 40 29.00 -16.75 -12.72
CA GLU A 40 29.90 -15.78 -13.36
C GLU A 40 30.07 -16.02 -14.87
N GLU A 41 29.63 -17.18 -15.36
CA GLU A 41 29.82 -17.64 -16.73
C GLU A 41 28.52 -17.61 -17.54
N CYS A 42 27.45 -16.95 -17.05
CA CYS A 42 26.17 -16.92 -17.75
C CYS A 42 25.57 -15.51 -17.92
N GLY A 43 24.72 -15.41 -18.94
CA GLY A 43 23.75 -14.34 -19.14
C GLY A 43 24.24 -13.17 -19.97
N LEU A 44 25.55 -12.92 -20.08
CA LEU A 44 26.08 -11.84 -20.90
C LEU A 44 26.23 -12.23 -22.38
N ASN A 45 26.50 -11.23 -23.22
CA ASN A 45 26.76 -11.44 -24.63
C ASN A 45 28.01 -12.32 -24.85
N GLY A 46 27.85 -13.42 -25.59
CA GLY A 46 28.92 -14.41 -25.80
C GLY A 46 29.03 -15.48 -24.71
N GLU A 47 28.24 -15.38 -23.64
CA GLU A 47 28.10 -16.40 -22.60
C GLU A 47 26.82 -17.23 -22.83
N PRO A 48 26.76 -18.47 -22.30
CA PRO A 48 25.50 -19.20 -22.24
C PRO A 48 24.42 -18.46 -21.45
N VAL A 49 23.15 -18.73 -21.73
CA VAL A 49 22.01 -18.11 -21.05
C VAL A 49 21.88 -18.69 -19.63
N CYS A 50 21.62 -17.85 -18.61
CA CYS A 50 21.40 -18.37 -17.26
C CYS A 50 20.14 -19.25 -17.23
N THR A 51 20.19 -20.38 -16.53
CA THR A 51 19.05 -21.31 -16.44
C THR A 51 18.23 -21.13 -15.17
N SER A 52 18.60 -20.18 -14.31
CA SER A 52 17.86 -19.81 -13.11
C SER A 52 17.89 -18.30 -12.88
N LEU A 53 16.87 -17.78 -12.21
CA LEU A 53 16.83 -16.37 -11.80
C LEU A 53 17.78 -16.08 -10.64
N GLU A 54 18.12 -17.08 -9.83
CA GLU A 54 19.08 -16.95 -8.74
C GLU A 54 20.49 -16.73 -9.29
N ASP A 55 20.90 -17.50 -10.30
CA ASP A 55 22.18 -17.28 -11.00
C ASP A 55 22.23 -15.89 -11.63
N ALA A 56 21.15 -15.46 -12.29
CA ALA A 56 21.05 -14.12 -12.87
C ALA A 56 21.11 -13.01 -11.81
N GLY A 57 20.51 -13.21 -10.64
CA GLY A 57 20.58 -12.30 -9.49
C GLY A 57 22.00 -12.18 -8.93
N ASN A 58 22.69 -13.31 -8.72
CA ASN A 58 24.08 -13.35 -8.27
C ASN A 58 25.02 -12.68 -9.30
N ARG A 59 24.79 -12.93 -10.58
CA ARG A 59 25.49 -12.24 -11.68
C ARG A 59 25.27 -10.74 -11.63
N ALA A 60 24.04 -10.29 -11.42
CA ALA A 60 23.72 -8.88 -11.28
C ALA A 60 24.45 -8.21 -10.10
N ILE A 61 24.61 -8.91 -8.96
CA ILE A 61 25.39 -8.41 -7.81
C ILE A 61 26.85 -8.17 -8.19
N ILE A 62 27.49 -9.10 -8.90
CA ILE A 62 28.89 -8.91 -9.34
C ILE A 62 29.01 -7.70 -10.24
N LEU A 63 28.13 -7.61 -11.24
CA LEU A 63 28.13 -6.49 -12.19
C LEU A 63 27.82 -5.16 -11.48
N SER A 64 27.07 -5.20 -10.38
CA SER A 64 26.72 -4.03 -9.59
C SER A 64 27.90 -3.33 -8.90
N LYS A 65 29.04 -4.03 -8.77
CA LYS A 65 30.26 -3.48 -8.15
C LYS A 65 31.04 -2.51 -9.05
N THR A 66 30.59 -2.34 -10.31
CA THR A 66 31.11 -1.32 -11.24
C THR A 66 30.44 0.04 -10.99
N SER A 67 30.93 1.15 -11.55
CA SER A 67 30.39 2.49 -11.21
C SER A 67 28.97 2.73 -11.74
N ASN A 68 27.99 2.85 -10.83
CA ASN A 68 26.57 3.16 -11.09
C ASN A 68 25.90 2.36 -12.23
N PRO A 69 25.87 1.02 -12.14
CA PRO A 69 25.40 0.19 -13.23
C PRO A 69 23.87 0.15 -13.27
N THR A 70 23.36 0.14 -14.50
CA THR A 70 21.99 -0.22 -14.80
C THR A 70 22.02 -1.61 -15.42
N ASN A 71 21.47 -2.59 -14.71
CA ASN A 71 21.44 -3.98 -15.15
C ASN A 71 20.01 -4.39 -15.52
N TYR A 72 19.89 -5.29 -16.49
CA TYR A 72 18.63 -5.88 -16.93
C TYR A 72 18.70 -7.38 -16.79
N ILE A 73 17.75 -8.00 -16.10
CA ILE A 73 17.49 -9.44 -16.18
C ILE A 73 16.34 -9.62 -17.16
N ASN A 74 16.66 -10.19 -18.32
CA ASN A 74 15.71 -10.45 -19.40
C ASN A 74 15.29 -11.92 -19.37
N ILE A 75 14.03 -12.16 -19.00
CA ILE A 75 13.44 -13.50 -18.96
C ILE A 75 12.99 -13.91 -20.36
N ILE A 76 13.36 -15.12 -20.78
CA ILE A 76 13.04 -15.71 -22.08
C ILE A 76 12.09 -16.89 -21.85
N GLY A 77 10.86 -16.75 -22.34
CA GLY A 77 9.81 -17.76 -22.20
C GLY A 77 9.18 -17.80 -20.80
N ASP A 78 8.05 -18.49 -20.71
CA ASP A 78 7.35 -18.73 -19.45
C ASP A 78 8.17 -19.62 -18.51
N ILE A 79 8.04 -19.38 -17.21
CA ILE A 79 8.55 -20.23 -16.14
C ILE A 79 7.38 -21.03 -15.61
N ASN A 80 7.31 -22.30 -16.02
CA ASN A 80 6.32 -23.24 -15.50
C ASN A 80 6.70 -23.60 -14.06
N GLY A 81 5.71 -23.70 -13.17
CA GLY A 81 5.91 -23.84 -11.73
C GLY A 81 6.48 -25.19 -11.31
N SER A 82 7.29 -25.87 -12.13
CA SER A 82 7.96 -27.13 -11.84
C SER A 82 9.20 -26.98 -10.96
N THR A 83 9.82 -25.80 -10.92
CA THR A 83 11.00 -25.52 -10.09
C THR A 83 10.75 -24.29 -9.21
N PRO A 84 11.31 -24.23 -7.99
CA PRO A 84 11.29 -23.00 -7.20
C PRO A 84 11.90 -21.84 -7.98
N VAL A 85 11.30 -20.65 -7.86
CA VAL A 85 11.72 -19.44 -8.56
C VAL A 85 12.09 -18.37 -7.55
N SER A 86 13.32 -17.87 -7.62
CA SER A 86 13.82 -16.80 -6.76
C SER A 86 14.94 -16.04 -7.46
N LEU A 87 15.10 -14.75 -7.16
CA LEU A 87 16.25 -13.92 -7.50
C LEU A 87 17.38 -14.05 -6.46
N GLY A 88 17.16 -14.80 -5.38
CA GLY A 88 18.06 -14.87 -4.24
C GLY A 88 18.02 -13.61 -3.37
N ASN A 89 19.05 -13.44 -2.55
CA ASN A 89 19.20 -12.28 -1.67
C ASN A 89 19.98 -11.15 -2.37
N LEU A 90 19.28 -10.11 -2.81
CA LEU A 90 19.87 -8.95 -3.49
C LEU A 90 20.34 -7.85 -2.54
N TYR A 91 20.54 -8.15 -1.25
CA TYR A 91 21.02 -7.17 -0.27
C TYR A 91 22.33 -6.48 -0.65
N ASN A 92 23.23 -7.17 -1.35
CA ASN A 92 24.52 -6.62 -1.81
C ASN A 92 24.47 -5.97 -3.19
N TYR A 93 23.30 -5.92 -3.84
CA TYR A 93 23.15 -5.22 -5.11
C TYR A 93 23.23 -3.70 -4.92
N CYS A 94 24.01 -3.02 -5.76
CA CYS A 94 24.11 -1.56 -5.76
C CYS A 94 23.88 -0.96 -7.15
N GLY A 95 22.73 -0.30 -7.35
CA GLY A 95 22.40 0.35 -8.62
C GLY A 95 20.92 0.21 -8.97
N LYS A 96 20.63 0.16 -10.28
CA LYS A 96 19.26 0.00 -10.81
C LYS A 96 19.12 -1.36 -11.50
N LEU A 97 18.20 -2.20 -11.05
CA LEU A 97 17.93 -3.52 -11.62
C LEU A 97 16.54 -3.56 -12.21
N TYR A 98 16.46 -3.91 -13.50
CA TYR A 98 15.21 -4.12 -14.20
C TYR A 98 15.03 -5.62 -14.43
N ILE A 99 13.98 -6.21 -13.86
CA ILE A 99 13.61 -7.62 -14.07
C ILE A 99 12.39 -7.65 -14.99
N ARG A 100 12.55 -8.17 -16.20
CA ARG A 100 11.53 -8.00 -17.23
C ARG A 100 11.46 -9.14 -18.22
N SER A 101 10.35 -9.19 -18.96
CA SER A 101 10.29 -9.94 -20.19
C SER A 101 11.36 -9.47 -21.18
N SER A 102 12.04 -10.41 -21.85
CA SER A 102 12.91 -10.12 -22.99
C SER A 102 12.18 -9.45 -24.16
N ASN A 103 10.85 -9.63 -24.23
CA ASN A 103 9.99 -8.95 -25.18
C ASN A 103 9.02 -7.99 -24.45
N THR A 104 9.26 -6.70 -24.57
CA THR A 104 8.47 -5.64 -23.89
C THR A 104 7.01 -5.53 -24.36
N SER A 105 6.62 -6.28 -25.39
CA SER A 105 5.22 -6.36 -25.85
C SER A 105 4.46 -7.56 -25.30
N VAL A 106 5.14 -8.48 -24.60
CA VAL A 106 4.56 -9.73 -24.12
C VAL A 106 4.88 -9.91 -22.64
N ASN A 107 3.82 -10.10 -21.85
CA ASN A 107 3.98 -10.47 -20.46
C ASN A 107 4.37 -11.95 -20.33
N ILE A 108 5.44 -12.22 -19.58
CA ILE A 108 5.88 -13.58 -19.27
C ILE A 108 5.21 -14.08 -18.00
N ASN A 109 4.75 -15.33 -18.01
CA ASN A 109 4.21 -15.98 -16.82
C ASN A 109 5.33 -16.52 -15.93
N ILE A 110 5.26 -16.17 -14.65
CA ILE A 110 6.11 -16.71 -13.59
C ILE A 110 5.19 -17.41 -12.58
N ASP A 111 5.14 -18.73 -12.66
CA ASP A 111 4.32 -19.57 -11.78
C ASP A 111 5.09 -19.94 -10.50
N GLY A 112 4.57 -19.51 -9.35
CA GLY A 112 5.15 -19.71 -8.03
C GLY A 112 4.71 -20.99 -7.32
N SER A 113 3.98 -21.90 -7.97
CA SER A 113 3.38 -23.08 -7.31
C SER A 113 4.39 -23.95 -6.54
N ASN A 114 5.65 -24.04 -6.99
CA ASN A 114 6.73 -24.77 -6.30
C ASN A 114 7.68 -23.88 -5.48
N SER A 115 7.48 -22.57 -5.45
CA SER A 115 8.20 -21.67 -4.56
C SER A 115 7.59 -21.76 -3.16
N THR A 116 7.94 -22.81 -2.40
CA THR A 116 7.29 -23.13 -1.12
C THR A 116 8.00 -22.56 0.11
N GLN A 117 9.23 -22.07 -0.04
CA GLN A 117 10.08 -21.66 1.10
C GLN A 117 10.71 -20.28 0.98
N GLN A 118 10.73 -19.69 -0.21
CA GLN A 118 11.49 -18.46 -0.46
C GLN A 118 10.65 -17.41 -1.20
N PRO A 119 10.83 -16.12 -0.88
CA PRO A 119 10.29 -15.03 -1.67
C PRO A 119 10.85 -15.01 -3.10
N PHE A 120 10.14 -14.36 -4.03
CA PHE A 120 10.68 -14.14 -5.39
C PHE A 120 11.89 -13.19 -5.35
N LEU A 121 11.76 -12.06 -4.67
CA LEU A 121 12.85 -11.13 -4.38
C LEU A 121 13.03 -11.05 -2.85
N ASN A 122 14.23 -11.39 -2.38
CA ASN A 122 14.62 -11.19 -0.98
C ASN A 122 15.69 -10.09 -0.89
N ILE A 123 15.52 -9.15 0.05
CA ILE A 123 16.52 -8.16 0.43
C ILE A 123 16.69 -8.26 1.93
N GLN A 124 17.66 -9.06 2.35
CA GLN A 124 17.86 -9.38 3.74
C GLN A 124 19.30 -9.11 4.16
N GLU A 125 19.46 -8.26 5.17
CA GLU A 125 20.76 -8.00 5.77
C GLU A 125 21.25 -9.26 6.51
N ALA A 126 22.48 -9.67 6.21
CA ALA A 126 23.09 -10.82 6.87
C ALA A 126 23.23 -10.58 8.38
N ASP A 127 23.15 -11.65 9.18
CA ASP A 127 23.31 -11.55 10.65
C ASP A 127 24.75 -11.23 11.07
N GLN A 128 25.72 -11.40 10.16
CA GLN A 128 27.13 -11.08 10.38
C GLN A 128 27.55 -9.92 9.47
N PRO A 129 28.10 -8.80 10.00
CA PRO A 129 28.33 -7.55 9.25
C PRO A 129 29.47 -7.60 8.23
N ASN A 130 30.13 -8.74 8.04
CA ASN A 130 31.44 -8.81 7.38
C ASN A 130 31.40 -8.75 5.84
N SER A 131 30.26 -8.52 5.21
CA SER A 131 30.15 -8.51 3.74
C SER A 131 29.18 -7.46 3.17
N THR A 132 28.97 -6.35 3.87
CA THR A 132 28.19 -5.21 3.33
C THR A 132 29.03 -4.45 2.30
N TYR A 133 28.63 -4.54 1.03
CA TYR A 133 29.15 -3.64 0.00
C TYR A 133 28.49 -2.26 0.19
N PRO A 134 29.25 -1.19 0.53
CA PRO A 134 28.66 0.12 0.72
C PRO A 134 28.10 0.63 -0.61
N CYS A 135 26.80 0.93 -0.63
CA CYS A 135 26.15 1.46 -1.82
C CYS A 135 26.00 2.98 -1.70
N SER A 136 26.63 3.75 -2.57
CA SER A 136 26.56 5.23 -2.50
C SER A 136 25.30 5.82 -3.14
N VAL A 137 24.45 4.96 -3.74
CA VAL A 137 23.24 5.35 -4.45
C VAL A 137 22.02 4.62 -3.92
N GLN A 138 20.84 5.20 -4.12
CA GLN A 138 19.58 4.51 -3.88
C GLN A 138 19.47 3.26 -4.77
N ARG A 139 19.11 2.13 -4.16
CA ARG A 139 18.88 0.87 -4.88
C ARG A 139 17.51 0.87 -5.50
N LEU A 140 17.40 0.51 -6.77
CA LEU A 140 16.14 0.42 -7.49
C LEU A 140 15.94 -0.99 -8.04
N PHE A 141 14.77 -1.58 -7.77
CA PHE A 141 14.33 -2.85 -8.34
C PHE A 141 13.01 -2.64 -9.06
N GLN A 142 12.97 -2.94 -10.36
CA GLN A 142 11.80 -2.67 -11.19
C GLN A 142 11.37 -3.92 -11.96
N PHE A 143 10.16 -4.39 -11.69
CA PHE A 143 9.52 -5.50 -12.38
C PHE A 143 8.70 -4.97 -13.55
N GLN A 144 8.89 -5.54 -14.75
CA GLN A 144 8.16 -5.09 -15.95
C GLN A 144 7.69 -6.22 -16.85
N TYR A 145 6.45 -6.14 -17.32
CA TYR A 145 5.88 -7.10 -18.29
C TYR A 145 5.91 -8.55 -17.75
N LEU A 146 5.49 -8.72 -16.49
CA LEU A 146 5.47 -10.02 -15.80
C LEU A 146 4.06 -10.35 -15.30
N ASN A 147 3.71 -11.63 -15.32
CA ASN A 147 2.52 -12.17 -14.67
C ASN A 147 2.96 -13.13 -13.57
N PHE A 148 2.90 -12.69 -12.31
CA PHE A 148 3.09 -13.58 -11.15
C PHE A 148 1.82 -14.39 -10.94
N LYS A 149 1.90 -15.72 -11.00
CA LYS A 149 0.76 -16.64 -10.82
C LYS A 149 1.01 -17.60 -9.67
N ASN A 150 -0.02 -17.90 -8.87
CA ASN A 150 0.01 -18.96 -7.84
C ASN A 150 1.12 -18.78 -6.80
N TRP A 151 1.24 -17.57 -6.24
CA TRP A 151 2.29 -17.23 -5.28
C TRP A 151 1.79 -17.30 -3.85
N ASP A 152 2.06 -18.42 -3.17
CA ASP A 152 1.79 -18.58 -1.75
C ASP A 152 2.89 -17.97 -0.86
N GLN A 153 4.12 -17.88 -1.37
CA GLN A 153 5.22 -17.12 -0.75
C GLN A 153 5.17 -15.65 -1.17
N THR A 154 5.78 -14.77 -0.36
CA THR A 154 5.84 -13.33 -0.62
C THR A 154 6.60 -13.02 -1.91
N ILE A 155 6.07 -12.18 -2.80
CA ILE A 155 6.80 -11.78 -4.01
C ILE A 155 8.02 -10.92 -3.65
N VAL A 156 7.89 -9.90 -2.80
CA VAL A 156 9.02 -9.07 -2.34
C VAL A 156 9.10 -9.07 -0.83
N ASN A 157 10.23 -9.52 -0.29
CA ASN A 157 10.56 -9.45 1.13
C ASN A 157 11.74 -8.51 1.38
N ILE A 158 11.59 -7.58 2.32
CA ILE A 158 12.66 -6.67 2.77
C ILE A 158 12.80 -6.76 4.30
N ASN A 159 13.97 -7.19 4.73
CA ASN A 159 14.33 -7.34 6.15
C ASN A 159 15.76 -6.81 6.38
N ILE A 160 15.86 -5.51 6.63
CA ILE A 160 17.13 -4.80 6.86
C ILE A 160 17.02 -3.88 8.07
N ASN A 161 18.14 -3.38 8.57
CA ASN A 161 18.17 -2.22 9.46
C ASN A 161 17.76 -0.96 8.67
N GLN A 162 16.54 -0.48 8.90
CA GLN A 162 16.00 0.68 8.19
C GLN A 162 16.60 2.00 8.70
N GLU A 163 16.54 3.04 7.87
CA GLU A 163 16.91 4.40 8.24
C GLU A 163 15.97 4.94 9.33
N THR A 164 16.53 5.65 10.30
CA THR A 164 15.80 6.23 11.44
C THR A 164 15.98 7.74 11.54
N ASP A 165 16.99 8.33 10.87
CA ASP A 165 17.12 9.78 10.76
C ASP A 165 15.93 10.34 9.98
N GLN A 166 15.08 11.12 10.64
CA GLN A 166 13.86 11.71 10.07
C GLN A 166 14.15 12.91 9.15
N VAL A 167 15.34 13.49 9.24
CA VAL A 167 15.72 14.73 8.53
C VAL A 167 16.40 14.43 7.20
N SER A 168 17.28 13.42 7.18
CA SER A 168 18.07 13.06 6.00
C SER A 168 17.91 11.58 5.64
N ILE A 169 18.09 11.25 4.37
CA ILE A 169 18.05 9.86 3.89
C ILE A 169 19.45 9.47 3.46
N ASN A 170 20.04 8.48 4.10
CA ASN A 170 21.26 7.87 3.63
C ASN A 170 20.98 7.07 2.34
N PRO A 171 21.56 7.42 1.18
CA PRO A 171 21.31 6.70 -0.07
C PRO A 171 21.60 5.20 0.03
N SER A 172 22.58 4.80 0.86
CA SER A 172 22.96 3.39 1.06
C SER A 172 21.88 2.53 1.71
N LYS A 173 20.97 3.17 2.47
CA LYS A 173 19.81 2.55 3.11
C LYS A 173 18.52 2.78 2.34
N SER A 174 18.58 3.49 1.21
CA SER A 174 17.41 3.82 0.43
C SER A 174 17.12 2.77 -0.64
N LEU A 175 15.86 2.34 -0.71
CA LEU A 175 15.37 1.32 -1.63
C LEU A 175 14.10 1.80 -2.33
N LEU A 176 13.99 1.47 -3.61
CA LEU A 176 12.84 1.79 -4.43
C LEU A 176 12.40 0.54 -5.20
N ILE A 177 11.16 0.10 -4.97
CA ILE A 177 10.56 -1.06 -5.63
C ILE A 177 9.45 -0.60 -6.57
N TYR A 178 9.54 -0.95 -7.84
CA TYR A 178 8.52 -0.66 -8.84
C TYR A 178 7.92 -1.94 -9.42
N PHE A 179 6.60 -2.01 -9.44
CA PHE A 179 5.86 -2.93 -10.29
C PHE A 179 5.26 -2.13 -11.43
N GLN A 180 5.69 -2.37 -12.66
CA GLN A 180 5.20 -1.61 -13.82
C GLN A 180 4.66 -2.55 -14.90
N ILE A 181 3.37 -2.43 -15.23
CA ILE A 181 2.73 -3.33 -16.21
C ILE A 181 2.92 -4.78 -15.78
N VAL A 182 2.49 -5.07 -14.54
CA VAL A 182 2.61 -6.37 -13.88
C VAL A 182 1.22 -6.86 -13.52
N ASN A 183 0.98 -8.15 -13.72
CA ASN A 183 -0.21 -8.80 -13.18
C ASN A 183 0.18 -9.73 -12.03
N ILE A 184 -0.61 -9.71 -10.96
CA ILE A 184 -0.46 -10.61 -9.82
C ILE A 184 -1.75 -11.41 -9.70
N ILE A 185 -1.67 -12.73 -9.88
CA ILE A 185 -2.84 -13.59 -10.03
C ILE A 185 -2.74 -14.70 -9.00
N SER A 186 -3.77 -14.85 -8.17
CA SER A 186 -3.84 -15.95 -7.19
C SER A 186 -2.64 -15.99 -6.23
N SER A 187 -2.22 -14.83 -5.74
CA SER A 187 -1.20 -14.70 -4.70
C SER A 187 -1.83 -14.49 -3.34
N SER A 188 -1.15 -14.95 -2.28
CA SER A 188 -1.49 -14.63 -0.89
C SER A 188 -0.59 -13.59 -0.23
N SER A 189 0.60 -13.34 -0.79
CA SER A 189 1.51 -12.32 -0.28
C SER A 189 2.32 -11.67 -1.38
N ILE A 190 2.25 -10.34 -1.46
CA ILE A 190 2.89 -9.53 -2.48
C ILE A 190 4.13 -8.85 -1.91
N LEU A 191 3.98 -8.22 -0.76
CA LEU A 191 5.02 -7.38 -0.18
C LEU A 191 5.06 -7.54 1.34
N MET A 192 6.24 -7.84 1.84
CA MET A 192 6.56 -7.87 3.26
C MET A 192 7.77 -6.99 3.52
N ILE A 193 7.57 -5.90 4.27
CA ILE A 193 8.65 -5.05 4.76
C ILE A 193 8.58 -5.09 6.28
N TYR A 194 9.57 -5.73 6.90
CA TYR A 194 9.66 -5.83 8.35
C TYR A 194 11.12 -5.59 8.79
N PRO A 195 11.44 -4.46 9.45
CA PRO A 195 12.80 -4.08 9.80
C PRO A 195 13.44 -5.03 10.81
N LYS A 196 14.79 -5.12 10.79
CA LYS A 196 15.55 -5.85 11.82
C LYS A 196 15.72 -5.03 13.11
N ASN A 197 15.88 -3.71 12.99
CA ASN A 197 15.99 -2.78 14.12
C ASN A 197 14.61 -2.42 14.69
N LEU A 198 13.99 -3.38 15.38
CA LEU A 198 12.64 -3.25 15.95
C LEU A 198 12.50 -2.09 16.95
N GLY A 199 11.28 -1.54 17.04
CA GLY A 199 10.91 -0.51 18.02
C GLY A 199 11.41 0.90 17.72
N GLN A 200 12.00 1.13 16.55
CA GLN A 200 12.49 2.45 16.15
C GLN A 200 11.41 3.27 15.40
N THR A 201 11.59 4.59 15.37
CA THR A 201 10.86 5.46 14.44
C THR A 201 11.62 5.51 13.12
N TYR A 202 11.07 4.88 12.09
CA TYR A 202 11.73 4.75 10.78
C TYR A 202 11.48 5.97 9.92
N ASN A 203 12.42 6.30 9.03
CA ASN A 203 12.20 7.29 7.99
C ASN A 203 11.51 6.60 6.81
N GLU A 204 10.18 6.75 6.72
CA GLU A 204 9.39 6.04 5.72
C GLU A 204 9.70 6.43 4.28
N LYS A 205 10.45 7.51 4.05
CA LYS A 205 10.90 7.95 2.73
C LYS A 205 12.13 7.17 2.25
N ALA A 206 12.82 6.43 3.12
CA ALA A 206 14.00 5.66 2.74
C ALA A 206 13.63 4.47 1.85
N ILE A 207 12.53 3.76 2.17
CA ILE A 207 12.02 2.64 1.38
C ILE A 207 10.69 3.03 0.75
N LYS A 208 10.63 3.00 -0.58
CA LYS A 208 9.43 3.37 -1.35
C LYS A 208 9.01 2.23 -2.26
N VAL A 209 7.70 2.00 -2.35
CA VAL A 209 7.10 1.04 -3.28
C VAL A 209 6.05 1.73 -4.13
N ALA A 210 6.04 1.45 -5.43
CA ALA A 210 4.98 1.94 -6.32
C ALA A 210 4.49 0.85 -7.27
N PHE A 211 3.17 0.73 -7.34
CA PHE A 211 2.46 -0.10 -8.29
C PHE A 211 1.95 0.79 -9.43
N VAL A 212 2.53 0.65 -10.63
CA VAL A 212 2.25 1.48 -11.80
C VAL A 212 1.62 0.60 -12.87
N THR A 213 0.34 0.80 -13.19
CA THR A 213 -0.37 -0.10 -14.11
C THR A 213 -0.23 -1.56 -13.67
N THR A 214 -0.40 -1.82 -12.37
CA THR A 214 -0.33 -3.17 -11.80
C THR A 214 -1.72 -3.60 -11.39
N ILE A 215 -2.11 -4.82 -11.77
CA ILE A 215 -3.42 -5.39 -11.45
C ILE A 215 -3.22 -6.67 -10.66
N ALA A 216 -3.85 -6.75 -9.48
CA ALA A 216 -3.98 -7.97 -8.72
C ALA A 216 -5.38 -8.57 -8.90
N THR A 217 -5.44 -9.88 -9.14
CA THR A 217 -6.70 -10.61 -9.35
C THR A 217 -6.72 -11.91 -8.57
N ASN A 218 -7.89 -12.32 -8.10
CA ASN A 218 -8.10 -13.59 -7.41
C ASN A 218 -7.15 -13.79 -6.22
N LEU A 219 -6.78 -12.72 -5.51
CA LEU A 219 -5.96 -12.85 -4.30
C LEU A 219 -6.74 -13.62 -3.23
N ARG A 220 -5.99 -14.35 -2.41
CA ARG A 220 -6.50 -15.16 -1.30
C ARG A 220 -5.74 -14.83 -0.03
N SER A 221 -6.35 -14.99 1.14
CA SER A 221 -5.57 -14.87 2.37
C SER A 221 -4.57 -16.02 2.47
N SER A 222 -3.41 -15.74 3.05
CA SER A 222 -2.40 -16.77 3.31
C SER A 222 -2.94 -17.84 4.25
N SER A 223 -2.59 -19.10 3.99
CA SER A 223 -2.83 -20.24 4.89
C SER A 223 -1.54 -20.78 5.52
N VAL A 224 -0.38 -20.25 5.14
CA VAL A 224 0.94 -20.79 5.53
C VAL A 224 1.90 -19.74 6.08
N LEU A 225 1.83 -18.51 5.58
CA LEU A 225 2.62 -17.38 6.09
C LEU A 225 1.90 -16.74 7.27
N PHE A 226 2.64 -16.53 8.35
CA PHE A 226 2.19 -15.82 9.54
C PHE A 226 2.79 -14.41 9.58
N SER A 227 2.04 -13.48 10.17
CA SER A 227 2.53 -12.15 10.47
C SER A 227 3.71 -12.22 11.45
N PRO A 228 4.71 -11.32 11.36
CA PRO A 228 5.84 -11.30 12.28
C PRO A 228 5.40 -11.33 13.75
N ASN A 229 6.05 -12.17 14.54
CA ASN A 229 5.76 -12.38 15.97
C ASN A 229 4.33 -12.89 16.28
N SER A 230 3.60 -13.42 15.28
CA SER A 230 2.30 -14.09 15.50
C SER A 230 2.37 -15.55 15.05
N THR A 231 1.69 -16.42 15.79
CA THR A 231 1.45 -17.83 15.43
C THR A 231 -0.01 -18.09 15.04
N GLU A 232 -0.87 -17.06 15.09
CA GLU A 232 -2.32 -17.18 14.89
C GLU A 232 -2.81 -16.29 13.73
N ASP A 233 -2.15 -15.17 13.49
CA ASP A 233 -2.51 -14.23 12.44
C ASP A 233 -1.67 -14.48 11.20
N HIS A 234 -2.35 -14.82 10.11
CA HIS A 234 -1.70 -14.95 8.81
C HIS A 234 -1.18 -13.61 8.29
N LEU A 235 -0.19 -13.67 7.42
CA LEU A 235 0.41 -12.49 6.80
C LEU A 235 -0.57 -11.85 5.81
N SER A 236 -0.78 -10.54 5.91
CA SER A 236 -1.52 -9.74 4.93
C SER A 236 -0.83 -9.76 3.55
N PRO A 237 -1.60 -9.65 2.44
CA PRO A 237 -1.03 -9.52 1.10
C PRO A 237 0.01 -8.39 0.99
N ILE A 238 -0.25 -7.26 1.65
CA ILE A 238 0.70 -6.16 1.80
C ILE A 238 0.89 -5.92 3.29
N TYR A 239 2.11 -6.17 3.79
CA TYR A 239 2.49 -5.96 5.18
C TYR A 239 3.72 -5.05 5.25
N ILE A 240 3.58 -3.85 5.81
CA ILE A 240 4.64 -2.85 5.80
C ILE A 240 4.84 -2.23 7.18
N VAL A 241 6.10 -2.20 7.59
CA VAL A 241 6.58 -1.44 8.75
C VAL A 241 7.70 -0.49 8.32
N GLY A 242 7.54 0.81 8.57
CA GLY A 242 8.60 1.81 8.34
C GLY A 242 8.86 2.24 6.89
N ALA A 243 7.93 2.03 5.97
CA ALA A 243 8.12 2.35 4.55
C ALA A 243 6.90 3.05 3.93
N SER A 244 7.04 3.51 2.68
CA SER A 244 6.00 4.21 1.94
C SER A 244 5.52 3.45 0.71
N ILE A 245 4.20 3.26 0.57
CA ILE A 245 3.56 3.00 -0.73
C ILE A 245 3.22 4.36 -1.33
N ILE A 246 3.76 4.69 -2.49
CA ILE A 246 3.49 5.97 -3.16
C ILE A 246 2.44 5.87 -4.27
N ARG A 247 2.10 4.65 -4.69
CA ARG A 247 1.00 4.31 -5.59
C ARG A 247 0.51 2.90 -5.28
N ILE A 248 -0.79 2.72 -5.09
CA ILE A 248 -1.42 1.41 -4.83
C ILE A 248 -1.69 0.66 -6.14
N LEU A 249 -1.80 -0.67 -6.07
CA LEU A 249 -2.22 -1.51 -7.19
C LEU A 249 -3.74 -1.53 -7.36
N ASN A 250 -4.21 -1.87 -8.56
CA ASN A 250 -5.61 -2.14 -8.82
C ASN A 250 -5.97 -3.57 -8.38
N LEU A 251 -7.14 -3.77 -7.79
CA LEU A 251 -7.54 -5.05 -7.22
C LEU A 251 -8.88 -5.52 -7.76
N SER A 252 -8.99 -6.79 -8.16
CA SER A 252 -10.30 -7.34 -8.53
C SER A 252 -10.49 -8.80 -8.15
N ASN A 253 -11.77 -9.20 -8.00
CA ASN A 253 -12.20 -10.60 -7.84
C ASN A 253 -11.48 -11.36 -6.72
N SER A 254 -11.06 -10.67 -5.65
CA SER A 254 -10.25 -11.25 -4.57
C SER A 254 -11.08 -11.54 -3.33
N SER A 255 -10.71 -12.57 -2.56
CA SER A 255 -11.37 -12.92 -1.31
C SER A 255 -10.36 -13.03 -0.17
N LEU A 256 -10.40 -12.05 0.73
CA LEU A 256 -9.44 -11.86 1.81
C LEU A 256 -10.19 -11.83 3.14
N LEU A 257 -10.43 -13.01 3.69
CA LEU A 257 -11.31 -13.21 4.85
C LEU A 257 -10.55 -13.38 6.17
N SER A 258 -9.27 -13.76 6.17
CA SER A 258 -8.54 -14.04 7.42
C SER A 258 -7.52 -12.97 7.81
N THR A 259 -7.25 -12.00 6.93
CA THR A 259 -6.26 -10.93 7.08
C THR A 259 -6.80 -9.63 6.47
N PRO A 260 -6.35 -8.45 6.93
CA PRO A 260 -6.55 -7.23 6.16
C PRO A 260 -5.79 -7.30 4.83
N PHE A 261 -6.22 -6.55 3.82
CA PHE A 261 -5.52 -6.49 2.54
C PHE A 261 -4.18 -5.75 2.68
N ILE A 262 -4.20 -4.58 3.32
CA ILE A 262 -3.01 -3.79 3.63
C ILE A 262 -2.90 -3.59 5.14
N PHE A 263 -1.76 -4.00 5.70
CA PHE A 263 -1.35 -3.68 7.05
C PHE A 263 -0.15 -2.72 7.04
N LEU A 264 -0.27 -1.60 7.74
CA LEU A 264 0.70 -0.52 7.81
C LEU A 264 0.98 -0.20 9.29
N LYS A 265 2.25 -0.22 9.69
CA LYS A 265 2.69 0.20 11.02
C LYS A 265 3.82 1.22 10.88
N ASN A 266 3.65 2.43 11.40
CA ASN A 266 4.59 3.54 11.19
C ASN A 266 5.02 3.66 9.70
N ALA A 267 4.02 3.70 8.82
CA ALA A 267 4.20 3.59 7.38
C ALA A 267 3.24 4.53 6.65
N THR A 268 3.59 4.93 5.43
CA THR A 268 2.75 5.82 4.62
C THR A 268 2.15 5.09 3.43
N LEU A 269 0.89 5.38 3.11
CA LEU A 269 0.24 4.96 1.88
C LEU A 269 -0.31 6.17 1.13
N SER A 270 0.00 6.22 -0.16
CA SER A 270 -0.63 7.12 -1.12
C SER A 270 -1.09 6.34 -2.35
N THR A 271 -2.30 6.65 -2.85
CA THR A 271 -2.76 6.09 -4.13
C THR A 271 -2.13 6.78 -5.34
N GLY A 272 -1.60 8.00 -5.16
CA GLY A 272 -1.12 8.84 -6.24
C GLY A 272 -2.25 9.40 -7.12
N ALA A 273 -1.89 10.14 -8.17
CA ALA A 273 -2.85 10.85 -9.03
C ALA A 273 -3.50 9.97 -10.13
N ALA A 274 -3.34 8.65 -10.08
CA ALA A 274 -3.83 7.74 -11.11
C ALA A 274 -5.11 7.02 -10.65
N ASP A 275 -6.00 6.68 -11.59
CA ASP A 275 -7.26 5.98 -11.35
C ASP A 275 -7.03 4.59 -10.75
N SER A 276 -6.97 4.56 -9.42
CA SER A 276 -6.91 3.33 -8.65
C SER A 276 -8.31 2.77 -8.50
N TYR A 277 -8.47 1.45 -8.61
CA TYR A 277 -9.76 0.80 -8.38
C TYR A 277 -9.63 -0.50 -7.60
N ALA A 278 -10.69 -0.81 -6.86
CA ALA A 278 -10.93 -2.11 -6.25
C ALA A 278 -12.36 -2.57 -6.56
N SER A 279 -12.50 -3.71 -7.25
CA SER A 279 -13.83 -4.19 -7.66
C SER A 279 -14.10 -5.68 -7.44
N ASN A 280 -15.35 -6.01 -7.10
CA ASN A 280 -15.83 -7.38 -6.91
C ASN A 280 -15.01 -8.18 -5.87
N ASN A 281 -14.51 -7.53 -4.81
CA ASN A 281 -13.72 -8.19 -3.77
C ASN A 281 -14.56 -8.49 -2.52
N ASN A 282 -14.08 -9.43 -1.70
CA ASN A 282 -14.70 -9.80 -0.43
C ASN A 282 -13.71 -9.68 0.74
N PHE A 283 -13.98 -8.72 1.62
CA PHE A 283 -13.28 -8.38 2.87
C PHE A 283 -14.23 -8.43 4.07
N SER A 284 -15.24 -9.31 4.07
CA SER A 284 -16.33 -9.30 5.06
C SER A 284 -15.92 -9.55 6.52
N SER A 285 -14.66 -9.93 6.77
CA SER A 285 -14.17 -10.31 8.09
C SER A 285 -12.98 -9.47 8.59
N ASN A 286 -12.31 -8.70 7.73
CA ASN A 286 -11.12 -7.93 8.07
C ASN A 286 -11.09 -6.58 7.33
N PRO A 287 -10.38 -5.56 7.86
CA PRO A 287 -10.27 -4.27 7.20
C PRO A 287 -9.64 -4.33 5.80
N PHE A 288 -10.07 -3.45 4.89
CA PHE A 288 -9.34 -3.24 3.63
C PHE A 288 -7.94 -2.65 3.90
N ILE A 289 -7.86 -1.53 4.64
CA ILE A 289 -6.59 -0.95 5.10
C ILE A 289 -6.60 -0.85 6.63
N MET A 290 -5.50 -1.30 7.24
CA MET A 290 -5.23 -1.19 8.66
C MET A 290 -3.94 -0.40 8.89
N SER A 291 -4.05 0.79 9.49
CA SER A 291 -2.96 1.72 9.77
C SER A 291 -2.76 1.88 11.27
N THR A 292 -1.55 1.62 11.76
CA THR A 292 -1.22 1.68 13.18
C THR A 292 0.07 2.46 13.46
N GLU A 293 0.19 2.99 14.67
CA GLU A 293 1.42 3.62 15.21
C GLU A 293 2.00 4.71 14.30
N GLY A 294 1.20 5.75 14.04
CA GLY A 294 1.62 6.94 13.30
C GLY A 294 1.52 6.82 11.77
N GLY A 295 0.94 5.73 11.25
CA GLY A 295 0.78 5.56 9.81
C GLY A 295 -0.04 6.67 9.15
N ASN A 296 0.39 7.12 7.97
CA ASN A 296 -0.22 8.21 7.21
C ASN A 296 -0.90 7.68 5.94
N ILE A 297 -2.16 8.06 5.71
CA ILE A 297 -2.98 7.56 4.60
C ILE A 297 -3.48 8.73 3.75
N VAL A 298 -3.09 8.72 2.47
CA VAL A 298 -3.49 9.72 1.46
C VAL A 298 -4.09 9.01 0.24
N ILE A 299 -5.40 8.79 0.26
CA ILE A 299 -6.15 8.29 -0.87
C ILE A 299 -6.64 9.49 -1.68
N ILE A 300 -6.00 9.77 -2.82
CA ILE A 300 -6.37 10.93 -3.67
C ILE A 300 -7.64 10.62 -4.45
N SER A 301 -7.68 9.45 -5.08
CA SER A 301 -8.81 8.91 -5.82
C SER A 301 -8.75 7.39 -5.78
N LEU A 302 -9.85 6.75 -5.42
CA LEU A 302 -10.05 5.30 -5.47
C LEU A 302 -11.50 5.00 -5.84
N SER A 303 -11.71 4.26 -6.93
CA SER A 303 -13.03 3.71 -7.26
C SER A 303 -13.24 2.37 -6.57
N PHE A 304 -14.19 2.28 -5.66
CA PHE A 304 -14.47 1.09 -4.85
C PHE A 304 -15.85 0.54 -5.21
N ILE A 305 -15.90 -0.50 -6.04
CA ILE A 305 -17.14 -0.91 -6.75
C ILE A 305 -17.50 -2.38 -6.49
N ASN A 306 -18.75 -2.69 -6.16
CA ASN A 306 -19.25 -4.06 -5.99
C ASN A 306 -18.46 -4.90 -4.96
N ASN A 307 -17.87 -4.30 -3.93
CA ASN A 307 -17.16 -5.04 -2.90
C ASN A 307 -18.09 -5.40 -1.74
N ARG A 308 -17.77 -6.50 -1.04
CA ARG A 308 -18.35 -6.85 0.26
C ARG A 308 -17.29 -6.63 1.34
N LEU A 309 -17.57 -5.89 2.40
CA LEU A 309 -16.61 -5.58 3.44
C LEU A 309 -17.27 -5.32 4.79
N SER A 310 -16.55 -5.56 5.90
CA SER A 310 -16.99 -5.09 7.22
C SER A 310 -16.46 -3.70 7.53
N THR A 311 -15.16 -3.51 7.30
CA THR A 311 -14.39 -2.31 7.63
C THR A 311 -13.54 -1.92 6.44
N PHE A 312 -13.62 -0.66 6.03
CA PHE A 312 -12.80 -0.09 4.97
C PHE A 312 -11.46 0.40 5.54
N LEU A 313 -11.52 1.24 6.58
CA LEU A 313 -10.33 1.81 7.23
C LEU A 313 -10.31 1.51 8.72
N TYR A 314 -9.14 1.12 9.22
CA TYR A 314 -8.82 1.06 10.64
C TYR A 314 -7.60 1.94 10.94
N PHE A 315 -7.74 2.84 11.91
CA PHE A 315 -6.67 3.68 12.45
C PHE A 315 -6.46 3.39 13.93
N SER A 316 -5.20 3.22 14.34
CA SER A 316 -4.82 3.13 15.76
C SER A 316 -3.55 3.92 16.03
N ASN A 317 -3.51 4.68 17.13
CA ASN A 317 -2.34 5.45 17.53
C ASN A 317 -1.82 6.35 16.37
N SER A 318 -2.73 7.03 15.68
CA SER A 318 -2.44 7.83 14.48
C SER A 318 -2.56 9.32 14.78
N PHE A 319 -1.56 10.09 14.35
CA PHE A 319 -1.46 11.55 14.62
C PHE A 319 -1.45 12.40 13.35
N ASN A 320 -1.32 11.76 12.20
CA ASN A 320 -1.28 12.43 10.91
C ASN A 320 -2.70 12.56 10.36
N GLN A 321 -3.01 13.72 9.78
CA GLN A 321 -4.29 13.97 9.11
C GLN A 321 -4.42 13.08 7.87
N PRO A 322 -5.39 12.15 7.84
CA PRO A 322 -5.65 11.37 6.63
C PRO A 322 -6.39 12.24 5.60
N SER A 323 -6.16 11.93 4.33
CA SER A 323 -6.89 12.49 3.19
C SER A 323 -7.52 11.34 2.41
N ILE A 324 -8.85 11.32 2.30
CA ILE A 324 -9.61 10.18 1.78
C ILE A 324 -10.57 10.66 0.67
N GLY A 325 -10.21 10.39 -0.58
CA GLY A 325 -11.05 10.57 -1.77
C GLY A 325 -11.42 9.22 -2.36
N VAL A 326 -12.61 8.71 -2.04
CA VAL A 326 -13.08 7.38 -2.46
C VAL A 326 -14.47 7.48 -3.06
N ALA A 327 -14.65 6.94 -4.27
CA ALA A 327 -15.94 6.81 -4.91
C ALA A 327 -16.46 5.38 -4.70
N PHE A 328 -17.39 5.21 -3.76
CA PHE A 328 -18.10 3.96 -3.56
C PHE A 328 -19.23 3.77 -4.60
N SER A 329 -19.51 2.53 -5.01
CA SER A 329 -20.71 2.18 -5.78
C SER A 329 -21.05 0.70 -5.58
N ASN A 330 -22.32 0.39 -5.30
CA ASN A 330 -22.84 -0.98 -5.18
C ASN A 330 -22.08 -1.89 -4.18
N ASN A 331 -21.45 -1.33 -3.15
CA ASN A 331 -20.80 -2.12 -2.11
C ASN A 331 -21.80 -2.59 -1.05
N THR A 332 -21.47 -3.68 -0.36
CA THR A 332 -22.18 -4.18 0.82
C THR A 332 -21.28 -4.09 2.04
N PHE A 333 -21.62 -3.19 2.97
CA PHE A 333 -20.95 -3.01 4.26
C PHE A 333 -21.70 -3.78 5.34
N SER A 334 -21.27 -5.02 5.62
CA SER A 334 -21.96 -5.91 6.56
C SER A 334 -21.00 -6.68 7.44
N SER A 335 -21.32 -6.82 8.73
CA SER A 335 -20.71 -7.83 9.60
C SER A 335 -21.16 -9.23 9.20
N ASP A 336 -20.21 -10.11 8.87
CA ASP A 336 -20.47 -11.55 8.93
C ASP A 336 -20.56 -12.03 10.39
N ILE A 337 -21.34 -13.08 10.63
CA ILE A 337 -21.48 -13.76 11.95
C ILE A 337 -20.11 -14.19 12.51
N ASN A 338 -19.12 -14.38 11.62
CA ASN A 338 -17.74 -14.80 11.92
C ASN A 338 -16.72 -13.65 11.78
N GLN A 339 -17.12 -12.38 11.91
CA GLN A 339 -16.18 -11.26 11.87
C GLN A 339 -15.08 -11.49 12.92
N LYS A 340 -13.82 -11.55 12.48
CA LYS A 340 -12.71 -11.49 13.43
C LYS A 340 -12.76 -10.11 14.05
N CYS A 341 -12.86 -9.99 15.37
CA CYS A 341 -12.83 -8.68 16.03
C CYS A 341 -11.40 -8.21 16.35
N LYS A 342 -10.39 -8.87 15.75
CA LYS A 342 -8.97 -8.70 16.09
C LYS A 342 -8.08 -9.17 14.95
N TYR A 343 -6.99 -8.45 14.73
CA TYR A 343 -5.84 -8.88 13.93
C TYR A 343 -4.55 -8.47 14.65
N ILE A 344 -3.63 -9.42 14.85
CA ILE A 344 -2.41 -9.25 15.65
C ILE A 344 -2.74 -8.90 17.11
N ASN A 345 -2.69 -7.64 17.51
CA ASN A 345 -3.04 -7.17 18.85
C ASN A 345 -4.13 -6.10 18.84
N TYR A 346 -4.61 -5.72 17.66
CA TYR A 346 -5.53 -4.62 17.47
C TYR A 346 -6.95 -5.17 17.30
N LYS A 347 -7.83 -4.75 18.20
CA LYS A 347 -9.26 -5.08 18.14
C LYS A 347 -9.98 -4.03 17.31
N TYR A 348 -10.97 -4.44 16.54
CA TYR A 348 -11.79 -3.52 15.74
C TYR A 348 -13.27 -3.86 15.80
N GLU A 349 -14.07 -2.81 15.68
CA GLU A 349 -15.52 -2.82 15.83
C GLU A 349 -16.22 -3.04 14.50
N ASN A 350 -17.51 -3.35 14.60
CA ASN A 350 -18.37 -3.44 13.43
C ASN A 350 -18.73 -2.04 12.90
N SER A 351 -17.80 -1.47 12.12
CA SER A 351 -17.91 -0.15 11.53
C SER A 351 -17.18 -0.07 10.19
N VAL A 352 -17.69 0.77 9.28
CA VAL A 352 -17.03 1.04 8.00
C VAL A 352 -15.66 1.69 8.23
N ILE A 353 -15.59 2.64 9.17
CA ILE A 353 -14.35 3.26 9.62
C ILE A 353 -14.22 3.06 11.13
N VAL A 354 -13.02 2.67 11.57
CA VAL A 354 -12.68 2.48 12.98
C VAL A 354 -11.46 3.36 13.30
N VAL A 355 -11.56 4.20 14.32
CA VAL A 355 -10.47 5.06 14.80
C VAL A 355 -10.27 4.83 16.29
N LYS A 356 -9.03 4.54 16.70
CA LYS A 356 -8.67 4.30 18.10
C LYS A 356 -7.41 5.02 18.53
N GLU A 357 -7.35 5.48 19.77
CA GLU A 357 -6.14 6.04 20.38
C GLU A 357 -5.47 7.12 19.51
N SER A 358 -6.25 7.87 18.72
CA SER A 358 -5.74 8.72 17.65
C SER A 358 -6.07 10.18 17.87
N ILE A 359 -5.22 11.07 17.35
CA ILE A 359 -5.41 12.51 17.43
C ILE A 359 -5.15 13.13 16.06
N PHE A 360 -6.21 13.45 15.31
CA PHE A 360 -6.07 14.12 14.02
C PHE A 360 -7.30 14.94 13.65
N SER A 361 -7.09 15.86 12.71
CA SER A 361 -8.17 16.55 11.99
C SER A 361 -8.32 15.93 10.60
N THR A 362 -9.52 15.88 10.03
CA THR A 362 -9.73 15.40 8.65
C THR A 362 -10.89 16.15 8.00
N LEU A 363 -10.81 16.33 6.68
CA LEU A 363 -11.75 17.16 5.91
C LEU A 363 -12.96 16.41 5.38
N ASP A 364 -12.84 15.09 5.21
CA ASP A 364 -13.93 14.16 4.93
C ASP A 364 -13.36 12.74 5.02
N LEU A 365 -14.05 11.83 5.72
CA LEU A 365 -13.65 10.42 5.79
C LEU A 365 -14.43 9.53 4.81
N LEU A 366 -15.55 10.02 4.25
CA LEU A 366 -16.49 9.18 3.52
C LEU A 366 -17.03 9.76 2.21
N ASP A 367 -16.77 11.03 1.87
CA ASP A 367 -17.22 11.75 0.65
C ASP A 367 -18.57 11.23 0.13
N TYR A 368 -19.63 11.65 0.85
CA TYR A 368 -20.89 10.92 0.98
C TYR A 368 -21.75 10.83 -0.30
N TYR A 369 -21.56 11.70 -1.30
CA TYR A 369 -22.26 11.60 -2.59
C TYR A 369 -22.07 10.23 -3.25
N SER A 370 -20.96 9.55 -2.91
CA SER A 370 -20.63 8.22 -3.39
C SER A 370 -21.39 7.07 -2.69
N LEU A 371 -22.15 7.34 -1.61
CA LEU A 371 -22.76 6.27 -0.82
C LEU A 371 -24.18 5.84 -1.23
N ALA A 372 -24.86 6.59 -2.10
CA ALA A 372 -26.29 6.43 -2.42
C ALA A 372 -26.71 5.08 -3.06
N GLN A 373 -25.78 4.21 -3.42
CA GLN A 373 -26.02 2.90 -4.04
C GLN A 373 -25.46 1.72 -3.22
N ASN A 374 -25.04 1.96 -1.98
CA ASN A 374 -24.42 0.92 -1.15
C ASN A 374 -25.42 0.37 -0.13
N ILE A 375 -25.27 -0.90 0.23
CA ILE A 375 -26.02 -1.53 1.32
C ILE A 375 -25.17 -1.43 2.58
N ILE A 376 -25.65 -0.72 3.60
CA ILE A 376 -24.89 -0.49 4.84
C ILE A 376 -25.67 -1.05 6.02
N THR A 377 -25.10 -2.02 6.71
CA THR A 377 -25.65 -2.64 7.93
C THR A 377 -24.73 -2.51 9.14
N ASN A 378 -23.66 -1.72 9.04
CA ASN A 378 -22.69 -1.45 10.10
C ASN A 378 -22.82 -0.01 10.60
N ASN A 379 -22.16 0.35 11.70
CA ASN A 379 -21.95 1.77 12.00
C ASN A 379 -21.08 2.38 10.89
N LEU A 380 -21.21 3.68 10.60
CA LEU A 380 -20.32 4.31 9.63
C LEU A 380 -18.95 4.58 10.23
N ILE A 381 -18.93 5.21 11.40
CA ILE A 381 -17.70 5.57 12.08
C ILE A 381 -17.78 5.11 13.54
N PHE A 382 -16.73 4.40 13.98
CA PHE A 382 -16.49 4.12 15.38
C PHE A 382 -15.23 4.86 15.84
N VAL A 383 -15.29 5.48 17.01
CA VAL A 383 -14.19 6.26 17.58
C VAL A 383 -14.00 5.87 19.06
N GLY A 384 -12.82 5.36 19.41
CA GLY A 384 -12.46 4.97 20.77
C GLY A 384 -11.20 5.68 21.26
N ASP A 385 -11.19 6.17 22.51
CA ASP A 385 -10.00 6.75 23.15
C ASP A 385 -9.28 7.81 22.30
N SER A 386 -10.03 8.60 21.52
CA SER A 386 -9.47 9.47 20.47
C SER A 386 -9.91 10.93 20.62
N ASN A 387 -9.11 11.83 20.06
CA ASN A 387 -9.45 13.26 19.94
C ASN A 387 -9.46 13.68 18.47
N LEU A 388 -10.65 13.85 17.90
CA LEU A 388 -10.82 14.05 16.47
C LEU A 388 -11.51 15.38 16.16
N ASN A 389 -11.11 16.00 15.05
CA ASN A 389 -11.86 17.08 14.42
C ASN A 389 -12.25 16.65 13.00
N LEU A 390 -13.54 16.43 12.79
CA LEU A 390 -14.11 15.98 11.53
C LEU A 390 -14.78 17.17 10.86
N ASP A 391 -14.36 17.52 9.65
CA ASP A 391 -15.21 18.27 8.73
C ASP A 391 -15.95 17.23 7.90
N ASN A 392 -17.28 17.24 7.87
CA ASN A 392 -18.06 16.26 7.11
C ASN A 392 -19.10 17.01 6.29
N SER A 393 -19.05 16.86 4.97
CA SER A 393 -20.04 17.46 4.08
C SER A 393 -21.24 16.50 3.89
N ILE A 394 -22.44 17.04 4.13
CA ILE A 394 -23.78 16.58 3.66
C ILE A 394 -24.05 15.06 3.65
N ILE A 395 -24.96 14.60 4.53
CA ILE A 395 -25.41 13.20 4.52
C ILE A 395 -26.69 13.06 3.70
N SER A 396 -26.57 12.46 2.51
CA SER A 396 -27.69 12.06 1.66
C SER A 396 -27.58 10.58 1.26
N SER A 397 -28.05 9.66 2.10
CA SER A 397 -28.07 8.23 1.72
C SER A 397 -29.25 7.48 2.32
N SER A 398 -29.73 6.48 1.58
CA SER A 398 -30.73 5.53 2.05
C SER A 398 -30.05 4.47 2.92
N PHE A 399 -30.29 4.50 4.22
CA PHE A 399 -29.79 3.50 5.17
C PHE A 399 -30.84 2.41 5.42
N TYR A 400 -30.39 1.16 5.64
CA TYR A 400 -31.26 0.06 6.00
C TYR A 400 -30.92 -0.44 7.42
N GLY A 401 -31.79 -0.13 8.39
CA GLY A 401 -31.75 -0.67 9.76
C GLY A 401 -31.34 0.32 10.87
N GLU A 402 -31.39 -0.15 12.13
CA GLU A 402 -30.97 0.61 13.32
C GLU A 402 -29.43 0.71 13.38
N LYS A 403 -28.87 1.78 12.82
CA LYS A 403 -27.42 2.01 12.77
C LYS A 403 -27.07 3.43 13.17
N HIS A 404 -25.80 3.65 13.43
CA HIS A 404 -25.29 4.93 13.91
C HIS A 404 -24.34 5.53 12.89
N ILE A 405 -24.44 6.84 12.71
CA ILE A 405 -23.49 7.60 11.89
C ILE A 405 -22.13 7.56 12.59
N ILE A 406 -22.13 7.92 13.87
CA ILE A 406 -20.94 7.90 14.72
C ILE A 406 -21.28 7.20 16.03
N ASN A 407 -20.40 6.30 16.46
CA ASN A 407 -20.41 5.69 17.78
C ASN A 407 -19.08 5.97 18.49
N THR A 408 -19.12 6.62 19.65
CA THR A 408 -17.93 7.08 20.37
C THR A 408 -17.79 6.45 21.75
N ILE A 409 -16.57 6.13 22.17
CA ILE A 409 -16.27 5.68 23.53
C ILE A 409 -15.02 6.41 24.02
N ASP A 410 -15.06 6.97 25.23
CA ASP A 410 -13.90 7.61 25.88
C ASP A 410 -13.19 8.65 24.99
N SER A 411 -13.95 9.38 24.16
CA SER A 411 -13.40 10.22 23.08
C SER A 411 -13.88 11.67 23.14
N SER A 412 -13.14 12.56 22.50
CA SER A 412 -13.54 13.94 22.25
C SER A 412 -13.61 14.19 20.75
N ILE A 413 -14.77 14.56 20.22
CA ILE A 413 -14.98 14.74 18.78
C ILE A 413 -15.61 16.09 18.51
N SER A 414 -14.99 16.88 17.65
CA SER A 414 -15.60 18.03 17.01
C SER A 414 -16.04 17.66 15.60
N ILE A 415 -17.25 18.02 15.21
CA ILE A 415 -17.81 17.76 13.88
C ILE A 415 -18.28 19.09 13.29
N ASN A 416 -17.75 19.48 12.14
CA ASN A 416 -18.13 20.67 11.40
C ASN A 416 -18.97 20.30 10.18
N ASN A 417 -19.87 21.19 9.77
CA ASN A 417 -20.64 21.13 8.51
C ASN A 417 -21.57 19.91 8.33
N LEU A 418 -21.92 19.22 9.43
CA LEU A 418 -22.77 18.03 9.37
C LEU A 418 -24.21 18.39 9.01
N ASN A 419 -24.69 17.97 7.85
CA ASN A 419 -26.09 18.10 7.47
C ASN A 419 -26.81 16.74 7.57
N LEU A 420 -27.75 16.65 8.52
CA LEU A 420 -28.58 15.47 8.81
C LEU A 420 -30.04 15.62 8.35
N THR A 421 -30.36 16.58 7.47
CA THR A 421 -31.75 16.80 7.02
C THR A 421 -32.40 15.57 6.39
N TRP A 422 -31.59 14.61 5.91
CA TRP A 422 -32.04 13.42 5.19
C TRP A 422 -31.57 12.10 5.84
N SER A 423 -31.15 12.14 7.11
CA SER A 423 -30.67 10.97 7.83
C SER A 423 -31.43 10.77 9.14
N ASP A 424 -32.06 9.60 9.29
CA ASP A 424 -32.73 9.19 10.54
C ASP A 424 -31.76 8.49 11.52
N LEU A 425 -30.45 8.45 11.22
CA LEU A 425 -29.49 7.71 12.01
C LEU A 425 -28.87 8.56 13.14
N PRO A 426 -28.87 8.10 14.41
CA PRO A 426 -28.32 8.86 15.52
C PRO A 426 -26.79 8.86 15.60
N ILE A 427 -26.28 9.83 16.36
CA ILE A 427 -24.92 9.84 16.91
C ILE A 427 -25.01 9.38 18.36
N ILE A 428 -24.22 8.37 18.72
CA ILE A 428 -24.21 7.79 20.07
C ILE A 428 -22.81 7.76 20.66
N GLY A 429 -22.73 7.55 21.96
CA GLY A 429 -21.48 7.35 22.63
C GLY A 429 -21.56 7.22 24.15
N SER A 430 -20.44 6.85 24.74
CA SER A 430 -20.26 6.67 26.18
C SER A 430 -19.00 7.39 26.65
N ASN A 431 -19.10 8.09 27.79
CA ASN A 431 -18.01 8.88 28.39
C ASN A 431 -17.25 9.73 27.36
N SER A 432 -17.99 10.37 26.44
CA SER A 432 -17.42 11.10 25.31
C SER A 432 -17.98 12.51 25.24
N ASN A 433 -17.17 13.44 24.75
CA ASN A 433 -17.58 14.80 24.42
C ASN A 433 -17.78 14.93 22.90
N ILE A 434 -18.95 15.38 22.47
CA ILE A 434 -19.26 15.61 21.06
C ILE A 434 -19.65 17.07 20.89
N TYR A 435 -18.90 17.79 20.05
CA TYR A 435 -19.14 19.17 19.67
C TYR A 435 -19.57 19.22 18.21
N LEU A 436 -20.70 19.88 17.94
CA LEU A 436 -21.24 20.03 16.58
C LEU A 436 -21.19 21.52 16.21
N TYR A 437 -20.56 21.84 15.08
CA TYR A 437 -20.44 23.20 14.54
C TYR A 437 -21.09 23.26 13.16
N TYR A 438 -21.76 24.36 12.84
CA TYR A 438 -22.34 24.63 11.52
C TYR A 438 -23.19 23.47 10.95
N SER A 439 -23.99 22.84 11.80
CA SER A 439 -24.71 21.61 11.47
C SER A 439 -26.23 21.85 11.33
N VAL A 440 -26.89 21.10 10.43
CA VAL A 440 -28.34 21.19 10.16
C VAL A 440 -29.00 19.87 10.55
N PHE A 441 -30.09 19.93 11.32
CA PHE A 441 -30.77 18.75 11.89
C PHE A 441 -32.27 18.76 11.58
N THR A 442 -32.86 17.57 11.45
CA THR A 442 -34.29 17.37 11.77
C THR A 442 -34.44 17.22 13.29
N ASN A 443 -35.62 17.54 13.84
CA ASN A 443 -35.85 17.57 15.30
C ASN A 443 -35.64 16.22 16.02
N ASP A 444 -35.48 15.12 15.28
CA ASP A 444 -35.41 13.76 15.83
C ASP A 444 -33.98 13.19 15.92
N VAL A 445 -32.95 13.98 15.64
CA VAL A 445 -31.55 13.55 15.81
C VAL A 445 -31.20 13.45 17.31
N PHE A 446 -31.39 12.26 17.86
CA PHE A 446 -31.10 11.90 19.25
C PHE A 446 -29.59 11.76 19.49
N CYS A 447 -29.01 12.56 20.41
CA CYS A 447 -27.70 12.29 21.01
C CYS A 447 -27.94 11.43 22.25
N GLY A 448 -27.56 10.16 22.20
CA GLY A 448 -27.79 9.20 23.29
C GLY A 448 -26.79 9.29 24.45
N CYS A 449 -25.82 10.22 24.44
CA CYS A 449 -24.75 10.23 25.43
C CYS A 449 -25.14 11.05 26.67
N GLN A 450 -24.93 10.48 27.86
CA GLN A 450 -24.92 11.23 29.12
C GLN A 450 -23.75 12.22 29.07
N GLY A 451 -24.02 13.51 28.85
CA GLY A 451 -23.00 14.56 28.75
C GLY A 451 -22.79 15.20 27.37
N CYS A 452 -23.65 14.94 26.37
CA CYS A 452 -23.62 15.72 25.11
C CYS A 452 -23.91 17.21 25.41
N ASN A 453 -22.87 18.05 25.47
CA ASN A 453 -23.03 19.49 25.52
C ASN A 453 -23.16 20.03 24.09
N PHE A 454 -24.40 20.22 23.63
CA PHE A 454 -24.65 20.94 22.39
C PHE A 454 -24.26 22.41 22.56
N TYR A 455 -23.10 22.80 22.06
CA TYR A 455 -22.84 24.20 21.73
C TYR A 455 -23.43 24.50 20.35
N ASN A 456 -24.74 24.69 20.29
CA ASN A 456 -25.42 25.08 19.06
C ASN A 456 -25.13 26.57 18.77
N GLN A 457 -24.00 26.88 18.13
CA GLN A 457 -23.87 28.14 17.41
C GLN A 457 -24.71 28.04 16.14
N SER A 458 -26.02 28.25 16.30
CA SER A 458 -26.95 28.46 15.20
C SER A 458 -26.66 29.82 14.56
N ILE A 459 -25.63 29.87 13.72
CA ILE A 459 -25.61 30.86 12.66
C ILE A 459 -26.50 30.25 11.59
N PHE A 460 -27.67 30.85 11.34
CA PHE A 460 -28.43 30.58 10.13
C PHE A 460 -27.48 30.81 8.95
N VAL A 461 -26.87 29.75 8.42
CA VAL A 461 -26.05 29.83 7.23
C VAL A 461 -27.04 30.02 6.09
N ASP A 462 -27.12 31.25 5.60
CA ASP A 462 -27.86 31.57 4.40
C ASP A 462 -27.27 30.74 3.24
N PRO A 463 -28.05 29.84 2.61
CA PRO A 463 -27.56 28.97 1.54
C PRO A 463 -27.06 29.76 0.32
N THR A 464 -27.29 31.07 0.24
CA THR A 464 -26.76 31.93 -0.83
C THR A 464 -25.26 32.23 -0.68
N VAL A 465 -24.67 32.13 0.53
CA VAL A 465 -23.25 32.44 0.76
C VAL A 465 -22.31 31.40 0.13
N TYR A 466 -22.74 30.14 0.02
CA TYR A 466 -21.97 29.09 -0.66
C TYR A 466 -21.90 29.27 -2.20
N SER A 467 -22.77 30.10 -2.79
CA SER A 467 -22.76 30.35 -4.24
C SER A 467 -21.80 31.47 -4.67
N SER A 468 -21.31 32.29 -3.73
CA SER A 468 -20.44 33.43 -4.03
C SER A 468 -18.94 33.17 -3.90
N GLU A 469 -18.50 32.01 -3.37
CA GLU A 469 -17.08 31.70 -3.18
C GLU A 469 -16.48 30.74 -4.23
N CYS A 470 -17.25 30.36 -5.27
CA CYS A 470 -16.73 29.61 -6.43
C CYS A 470 -16.43 30.48 -7.67
N ASN A 471 -16.25 31.79 -7.52
CA ASN A 471 -15.69 32.63 -8.58
C ASN A 471 -14.73 33.68 -7.99
N LEU A 472 -13.49 33.24 -7.68
CA LEU A 472 -12.28 34.07 -7.70
C LEU A 472 -11.07 33.21 -8.01
#